data_AF-A0A1P8FA36-F1
#
_entry.id   AF-A0A1P8FA36-F1
#
_cell.length_a   1.000
_cell.length_b   1.000
_cell.length_c   1.000
_cell.angle_alpha   90.00
_cell.angle_beta   90.00
_cell.angle_gamma   90.00
#
_symmetry.space_group_name_H-M   'P 1'
#
loop_
_entity.id
_entity.type
_entity.pdbx_description
1 polymer ?
#
loop_
_entity_poly.entity_id
_entity_poly.type
_entity_poly.pdbx_seq_one_letter_code
_entity_poly.pdbx_strand_id
1 'polypeptide(L)'
;MPIKWSALKVGEAMDMVEEFIDQTIEPLEQAKIVAIEARKIANIPQYVDGRLAGLIVNIERIDSIRSSIEAVRESLPIGAAAEEQVRIESGSQLVLVS
;
A
#
# COMPACT_ATOMS: atom_id res chain seq x y z
N MET A 1 9.45 24.45 -10.27
CA MET A 1 10.69 24.33 -9.48
C MET A 1 11.36 23.02 -9.84
N PRO A 2 12.70 22.94 -9.96
CA PRO A 2 13.37 21.67 -10.19
C PRO A 2 13.20 20.78 -8.95
N ILE A 3 12.60 19.62 -9.16
CA ILE A 3 12.35 18.62 -8.12
C ILE A 3 13.71 17.94 -7.85
N LYS A 4 14.14 17.89 -6.58
CA LYS A 4 15.44 17.30 -6.18
C LYS A 4 15.38 15.78 -5.93
N TRP A 5 14.26 15.17 -6.27
CA TRP A 5 13.94 13.78 -5.98
C TRP A 5 13.17 13.20 -7.18
N SER A 6 13.14 11.87 -7.28
CA SER A 6 12.57 11.15 -8.41
C SER A 6 11.10 10.85 -8.16
N ALA A 7 10.21 11.48 -8.93
CA ALA A 7 8.78 11.20 -8.85
C ALA A 7 8.46 9.81 -9.41
N LEU A 8 9.22 9.37 -10.41
CA LEU A 8 9.12 8.03 -10.99
C LEU A 8 9.41 6.95 -9.93
N LYS A 9 10.56 7.03 -9.24
CA LYS A 9 10.93 6.02 -8.22
C LYS A 9 9.97 5.98 -7.05
N VAL A 10 9.37 7.11 -6.67
CA VAL A 10 8.33 7.12 -5.62
C VAL A 10 7.08 6.42 -6.11
N GLY A 11 6.66 6.64 -7.37
CA GLY A 11 5.56 5.91 -7.99
C GLY A 11 5.78 4.40 -8.01
N GLU A 12 6.93 3.97 -8.53
CA GLU A 12 7.32 2.54 -8.56
C GLU A 12 7.31 1.91 -7.16
N ALA A 13 7.82 2.63 -6.16
CA ALA A 13 7.79 2.16 -4.78
C ALA A 13 6.35 2.01 -4.26
N MET A 14 5.42 2.90 -4.63
CA MET A 14 4.01 2.78 -4.26
C MET A 14 3.32 1.63 -4.98
N ASP A 15 3.68 1.33 -6.23
CA ASP A 15 3.18 0.17 -6.97
C ASP A 15 3.59 -1.14 -6.27
N MET A 16 4.86 -1.23 -5.84
CA MET A 16 5.34 -2.38 -5.06
C MET A 16 4.64 -2.51 -3.71
N VAL A 17 4.39 -1.39 -3.02
CA VAL A 17 3.64 -1.42 -1.75
C VAL A 17 2.22 -1.90 -1.98
N GLU A 18 1.53 -1.41 -3.00
CA GLU A 18 0.18 -1.85 -3.36
C GLU A 18 0.15 -3.35 -3.65
N GLU A 19 1.10 -3.86 -4.43
CA GLU A 19 1.22 -5.29 -4.73
C GLU A 19 1.33 -6.14 -3.45
N PHE A 20 2.18 -5.73 -2.50
CA PHE A 20 2.31 -6.44 -1.23
C PHE A 20 1.04 -6.35 -0.37
N ILE A 21 0.34 -5.22 -0.38
CA ILE A 21 -0.94 -5.10 0.33
C ILE A 21 -1.99 -6.02 -0.29
N ASP A 22 -2.05 -6.10 -1.61
CA ASP A 22 -2.99 -6.97 -2.31
C ASP A 22 -2.76 -8.45 -1.99
N GLN A 23 -1.49 -8.86 -1.86
CA GLN A 23 -1.12 -10.21 -1.40
C GLN A 23 -1.61 -10.53 0.02
N THR A 24 -1.92 -9.51 0.84
CA THR A 24 -2.42 -9.72 2.21
C THR A 24 -3.93 -9.77 2.33
N ILE A 25 -4.70 -9.39 1.30
CA ILE A 25 -6.17 -9.28 1.38
C ILE A 25 -6.79 -10.60 1.83
N GLU A 26 -6.53 -11.69 1.10
CA GLU A 26 -7.11 -12.99 1.42
C GLU A 26 -6.65 -13.51 2.82
N PRO A 27 -5.36 -13.49 3.18
CA PRO A 27 -4.92 -13.84 4.54
C PRO A 27 -5.60 -13.02 5.66
N LEU A 28 -5.81 -11.71 5.44
CA LEU A 28 -6.46 -10.84 6.40
C LEU A 28 -7.97 -11.14 6.52
N GLU A 29 -8.65 -11.44 5.42
CA GLU A 29 -10.04 -11.89 5.43
C GLU A 29 -10.18 -13.22 6.19
N GLN A 30 -9.27 -14.17 5.97
CA GLN A 30 -9.23 -15.43 6.73
C GLN A 30 -9.00 -15.18 8.22
N ALA A 31 -8.05 -14.31 8.58
CA ALA A 31 -7.78 -13.93 9.97
C ALA A 31 -9.00 -13.29 10.65
N LYS A 32 -9.74 -12.44 9.92
CA LYS A 32 -11.00 -11.85 10.39
C LYS A 32 -12.04 -12.91 10.69
N ILE A 33 -12.23 -13.88 9.79
CA ILE A 33 -13.17 -15.00 10.00
C ILE A 33 -12.81 -15.76 11.28
N VAL A 34 -11.54 -16.12 11.47
CA VAL A 34 -11.08 -16.82 12.68
C VAL A 34 -11.32 -15.99 13.94
N ALA A 35 -11.07 -14.69 13.89
CA ALA A 35 -11.33 -13.79 15.02
C ALA A 35 -12.84 -13.70 15.36
N ILE A 36 -13.72 -13.69 14.35
CA ILE A 36 -15.18 -13.72 14.54
C ILE A 36 -15.61 -15.03 15.20
N GLU A 37 -15.08 -16.17 14.76
CA GLU A 37 -15.38 -17.46 15.39
C GLU A 37 -14.87 -17.54 16.82
N ALA A 38 -13.70 -16.97 17.11
CA ALA A 38 -13.15 -16.92 18.48
C ALA A 38 -14.07 -16.18 19.46
N ARG A 39 -14.80 -15.15 19.02
CA ARG A 39 -15.78 -14.43 19.85
C ARG A 39 -17.00 -15.28 20.23
N LYS A 40 -17.26 -16.38 19.52
CA LYS A 40 -18.36 -17.30 19.83
C LYS A 40 -18.01 -18.34 20.89
N ILE A 41 -16.77 -18.37 21.38
CA ILE A 41 -16.34 -19.29 22.44
C ILE A 41 -17.13 -18.99 23.72
N ALA A 42 -17.79 -20.02 24.25
CA ALA A 42 -18.58 -19.91 25.46
C ALA A 42 -17.73 -19.46 26.66
N ASN A 43 -18.29 -18.58 27.49
CA ASN A 43 -17.66 -18.05 28.72
C ASN A 43 -16.32 -17.33 28.48
N ILE A 44 -16.09 -16.78 27.29
CA ILE A 44 -14.93 -15.92 27.04
C ILE A 44 -14.97 -14.69 27.96
N PRO A 45 -13.86 -14.34 28.63
CA PRO A 45 -13.83 -13.12 29.45
C PRO A 45 -14.07 -11.87 28.61
N GLN A 46 -14.83 -10.92 29.14
CA GLN A 46 -15.21 -9.69 28.44
C GLN A 46 -13.99 -8.89 27.93
N TYR A 47 -12.89 -8.88 28.68
CA TYR A 47 -11.66 -8.20 28.24
C TYR A 47 -11.05 -8.86 27.00
N VAL A 48 -11.19 -10.19 26.84
CA VAL A 48 -10.71 -10.90 25.65
C VAL A 48 -11.63 -10.63 24.47
N ASP A 49 -12.96 -10.65 24.67
CA ASP A 49 -13.92 -10.29 23.62
C ASP A 49 -13.68 -8.86 23.09
N GLY A 50 -13.42 -7.91 23.99
CA GLY A 50 -13.08 -6.54 23.61
C GLY A 50 -11.78 -6.45 22.79
N ARG A 51 -10.77 -7.27 23.09
CA ARG A 51 -9.53 -7.34 22.30
C ARG A 51 -9.77 -7.94 20.92
N LEU A 52 -10.59 -8.99 20.82
CA LEU A 52 -10.98 -9.60 19.55
C LEU A 52 -11.78 -8.62 18.68
N ALA A 53 -12.72 -7.88 19.27
CA ALA A 53 -13.45 -6.84 18.57
C ALA A 53 -12.50 -5.76 18.02
N GLY A 54 -11.54 -5.31 18.83
CA GLY A 54 -10.51 -4.36 18.38
C GLY A 54 -9.62 -4.90 17.25
N LEU A 55 -9.25 -6.18 17.32
CA LEU A 55 -8.50 -6.85 16.26
C LEU A 55 -9.27 -6.88 14.93
N ILE A 56 -10.56 -7.24 14.96
CA ILE A 56 -11.43 -7.25 13.77
C ILE A 56 -11.47 -5.86 13.13
N VAL A 57 -11.69 -4.81 13.93
CA VAL A 57 -11.70 -3.42 13.44
C VAL A 57 -10.36 -3.03 12.82
N ASN A 58 -9.24 -3.45 13.41
CA ASN A 58 -7.92 -3.17 12.83
C ASN A 58 -7.70 -3.87 11.49
N ILE A 59 -8.18 -5.09 11.33
CA ILE A 59 -8.11 -5.83 10.06
C ILE A 59 -8.96 -5.13 8.99
N GLU A 60 -10.16 -4.68 9.34
CA GLU A 60 -11.05 -3.95 8.42
C GLU A 60 -10.48 -2.60 7.95
N ARG A 61 -9.48 -2.05 8.64
CA ARG A 61 -8.82 -0.79 8.25
C ARG A 61 -7.86 -0.93 7.08
N ILE A 62 -7.77 -2.09 6.42
CA ILE A 62 -6.95 -2.28 5.22
C ILE A 62 -7.28 -1.26 4.12
N ASP A 63 -8.54 -0.83 4.00
CA ASP A 63 -8.94 0.20 3.04
C ASP A 63 -8.28 1.56 3.31
N SER A 64 -8.01 1.89 4.58
CA SER A 64 -7.30 3.13 4.95
C SER A 64 -5.83 3.10 4.51
N ILE A 65 -5.23 1.91 4.39
CA ILE A 65 -3.88 1.73 3.86
C ILE A 65 -3.87 2.04 2.36
N ARG A 66 -4.85 1.52 1.59
CA ARG A 66 -4.98 1.86 0.16
C ARG A 66 -5.18 3.36 -0.06
N SER A 67 -6.07 4.00 0.69
CA SER A 67 -6.26 5.46 0.59
C SER A 67 -4.99 6.24 0.91
N SER A 68 -4.12 5.72 1.78
CA SER A 68 -2.83 6.36 2.07
C SER A 68 -1.84 6.23 0.89
N ILE A 69 -1.84 5.09 0.19
CA ILE A 69 -1.03 4.88 -1.03
C ILE A 69 -1.51 5.83 -2.14
N GLU A 70 -2.82 5.92 -2.34
CA GLU A 70 -3.45 6.84 -3.30
C GLU A 70 -3.08 8.30 -2.99
N ALA A 71 -3.16 8.73 -1.72
CA ALA A 71 -2.80 10.08 -1.33
C ALA A 71 -1.31 10.41 -1.62
N VAL A 72 -0.41 9.44 -1.52
CA VAL A 72 0.99 9.62 -1.92
C VAL A 72 1.08 9.82 -3.43
N ARG A 73 0.37 9.02 -4.24
CA ARG A 73 0.33 9.15 -5.70
C ARG A 73 -0.21 10.51 -6.14
N GLU A 74 -1.30 10.97 -5.52
CA GLU A 74 -1.91 12.28 -5.79
C GLU A 74 -0.99 13.45 -5.40
N SER A 75 -0.06 13.23 -4.47
CA SER A 75 0.94 14.23 -4.07
C SER A 75 2.10 14.36 -5.07
N LEU A 76 2.22 13.45 -6.05
CA LEU A 76 3.25 13.52 -7.07
C LEU A 76 2.93 14.61 -8.10
N PRO A 77 3.90 15.45 -8.50
CA PRO A 77 3.65 16.46 -9.52
C PRO A 77 3.24 15.83 -10.85
N ILE A 78 2.11 16.31 -11.40
CA ILE A 78 1.55 15.82 -12.67
C ILE A 78 2.61 15.91 -13.77
N GLY A 79 2.83 14.81 -14.48
CA GLY A 79 3.77 14.73 -15.60
C GLY A 79 5.24 14.56 -15.20
N ALA A 80 5.63 14.76 -13.93
CA ALA A 80 7.03 14.69 -13.52
C ALA A 80 7.65 13.29 -13.70
N ALA A 81 6.90 12.22 -13.40
CA ALA A 81 7.34 10.85 -13.62
C ALA A 81 7.51 10.53 -15.11
N ALA A 82 6.56 10.97 -15.96
CA ALA A 82 6.62 10.75 -17.40
C ALA A 82 7.77 11.53 -18.05
N GLU A 83 7.99 12.79 -17.65
CA GLU A 83 9.14 13.59 -18.09
C GLU A 83 10.47 12.97 -17.66
N GLU A 84 10.53 12.41 -16.44
CA GLU A 84 11.71 11.70 -15.95
C GLU A 84 11.98 10.43 -16.76
N GLN A 85 10.94 9.64 -17.05
CA GLN A 85 11.02 8.43 -17.88
C GLN A 85 11.56 8.74 -19.29
N VAL A 86 11.00 9.75 -19.95
CA VAL A 86 11.46 10.18 -21.29
C VAL A 86 12.92 10.64 -21.26
N ARG A 87 13.36 11.34 -20.20
CA ARG A 87 14.77 11.74 -20.04
C ARG A 87 15.70 10.54 -19.88
N ILE A 88 15.29 9.52 -19.13
CA ILE A 88 16.07 8.29 -18.95
C ILE A 88 16.20 7.54 -20.28
N GLU A 89 15.10 7.35 -21.00
CA GLU A 89 15.08 6.66 -22.30
C GLU A 89 15.93 7.38 -23.35
N SER A 90 15.80 8.71 -23.44
CA SER A 90 16.55 9.55 -24.38
C SER A 90 18.04 9.63 -24.02
N GLY A 91 18.36 9.70 -22.73
CA GLY A 91 19.74 9.71 -22.23
C GLY A 91 20.45 8.37 -22.47
N SER A 92 19.71 7.26 -22.39
CA SER A 92 20.24 5.93 -22.71
C SER A 92 20.48 5.72 -24.21
N GLN A 93 19.77 6.43 -25.08
CA GLN A 93 19.98 6.37 -26.54
C GLN A 93 21.26 7.10 -27.02
N LEU A 94 21.73 8.10 -26.30
CA LEU A 94 22.94 8.87 -26.68
C LEU A 94 24.27 8.15 -26.36
N VAL A 95 24.23 6.96 -25.74
CA VAL A 95 25.43 6.20 -25.32
C VAL A 95 25.94 5.24 -26.41
N LEU A 96 25.32 5.18 -27.59
CA LEU A 96 25.72 4.25 -28.67
C LEU A 96 26.29 4.96 -29.91
N VAL A 97 27.33 5.78 -29.76
CA VAL A 97 28.34 6.00 -30.83
C VAL A 97 29.70 6.34 -30.20
N SER A 98 30.61 5.38 -30.17
CA SER A 98 32.06 5.58 -30.11
C SER A 98 32.78 4.38 -30.70
#